data_AF-X0SS67-F1
#
_entry.id   AF-X0SS67-F1
#
_cell.length_a   1.000
_cell.length_b   1.000
_cell.length_c   1.000
_cell.angle_alpha   90.00
_cell.angle_beta   90.00
_cell.angle_gamma   90.00
#
_symmetry.space_group_name_H-M   'P 1'
#
loop_
_entity.id
_entity.type
_entity.pdbx_description
1 polymer ?
#
loop_
_entity_poly.entity_id
_entity_poly.type
_entity_poly.pdbx_seq_one_letter_code
_entity_poly.pdbx_strand_id
1 'polypeptide(L)' 'ASFAGFVPSDDPVLAMLIKIDEPKDVPWGSAVCAPVFARMAQSILNYLKVPPAPEALVQESP' A
#
# COMPACT_ATOMS: atom_id res chain seq x y z
N ALA A 1 13.33 -8.91 1.84
CA ALA A 1 12.48 -8.05 1.00
C ALA A 1 12.11 -6.77 1.74
N SER A 2 12.07 -5.61 1.07
CA SER A 2 11.64 -4.35 1.69
C SER A 2 10.73 -3.55 0.76
N PHE A 3 9.77 -2.82 1.34
CA PHE A 3 8.92 -1.86 0.64
C PHE A 3 8.63 -0.67 1.55
N ALA A 4 8.71 0.54 1.03
CA ALA A 4 8.34 1.76 1.74
C ALA A 4 7.34 2.54 0.90
N GLY A 5 6.34 3.11 1.55
CA GLY A 5 5.30 3.90 0.87
C GLY A 5 4.55 4.80 1.83
N PHE A 6 3.77 5.70 1.25
CA PHE A 6 2.89 6.62 1.96
C PHE A 6 1.54 6.71 1.26
N VAL A 7 0.51 7.08 2.02
CA VAL A 7 -0.89 7.00 1.58
C VAL A 7 -1.78 7.93 2.44
N PRO A 8 -2.82 8.58 1.87
CA PRO A 8 -3.08 8.78 0.43
C PRO A 8 -1.93 9.44 -0.34
N SER A 9 -1.94 9.35 -1.67
CA SER A 9 -0.90 9.95 -2.53
C SER A 9 -0.91 11.48 -2.46
N ASP A 10 -2.11 12.07 -2.48
CA ASP A 10 -2.29 13.52 -2.64
C ASP A 10 -2.20 14.28 -1.31
N ASP A 11 -2.62 13.65 -0.20
CA ASP A 11 -2.49 14.15 1.16
C ASP A 11 -2.08 13.02 2.11
N PRO A 12 -0.76 12.73 2.23
CA PRO A 12 -0.29 11.58 2.98
C PRO A 12 -0.49 11.72 4.49
N VAL A 13 -1.21 10.76 5.08
CA VAL A 13 -1.46 10.69 6.54
C VAL A 13 -0.82 9.47 7.19
N LEU A 14 -0.34 8.52 6.39
CA LEU A 14 0.33 7.30 6.83
C LEU A 14 1.59 7.07 5.99
N ALA A 15 2.72 6.85 6.65
CA ALA A 15 3.94 6.31 6.06
C ALA A 15 4.24 4.95 6.68
N MET A 16 4.71 3.99 5.87
CA MET A 16 4.95 2.62 6.32
C MET A 16 6.18 2.03 5.62
N LEU A 17 7.03 1.40 6.43
CA LEU A 17 8.13 0.54 5.98
C LEU A 17 7.79 -0.92 6.32
N ILE A 18 7.86 -1.77 5.31
CA ILE A 18 7.70 -3.22 5.44
C ILE A 18 9.05 -3.86 5.18
N LYS A 19 9.45 -4.71 6.10
CA LYS A 19 10.65 -5.54 6.00
C LYS A 19 10.24 -6.99 6.26
N ILE A 20 10.49 -7.85 5.29
CA ILE A 20 10.37 -9.30 5.45
C ILE A 20 11.76 -9.87 5.38
N ASP A 21 12.18 -10.52 6.45
CA ASP A 21 13.43 -11.24 6.50
C ASP A 21 13.28 -12.60 5.80
N GLU A 22 14.33 -13.02 5.09
CA GLU A 22 14.38 -14.31 4.36
C GLU A 22 13.07 -14.72 3.65
N PRO A 23 12.58 -13.94 2.66
CA PRO A 23 11.35 -14.28 1.95
C PRO A 23 11.52 -15.62 1.21
N LYS A 24 10.68 -16.60 1.53
CA LYS A 24 10.64 -17.88 0.84
C LYS A 24 9.85 -17.75 -0.47
N ASP A 25 10.22 -18.52 -1.47
CA ASP A 25 9.49 -18.76 -2.73
C ASP A 25 9.34 -17.57 -3.71
N VAL A 26 9.73 -16.33 -3.37
CA VAL A 26 9.62 -15.17 -4.27
C VAL A 26 10.90 -14.31 -4.23
N PRO A 27 11.68 -14.23 -5.34
CA PRO A 27 12.95 -13.50 -5.34
C PRO A 27 12.78 -11.97 -5.28
N TRP A 28 11.63 -11.46 -5.74
CA TRP A 28 11.38 -10.03 -5.87
C TRP A 28 10.70 -9.48 -4.61
N GLY A 29 11.46 -8.78 -3.78
CA GLY A 29 10.97 -8.35 -2.47
C GLY A 29 9.75 -7.41 -2.49
N SER A 30 9.57 -6.62 -3.56
CA SER A 30 8.39 -5.79 -3.76
C SER A 30 7.12 -6.61 -3.98
N ALA A 31 7.19 -7.75 -4.66
CA ALA A 31 6.04 -8.59 -4.96
C ALA A 31 5.40 -9.20 -3.70
N VAL A 32 6.20 -9.50 -2.67
CA VAL A 32 5.71 -9.99 -1.38
C VAL A 32 5.20 -8.85 -0.50
N CYS A 33 5.92 -7.73 -0.47
CA CYS A 33 5.64 -6.64 0.47
C CYS A 33 4.50 -5.71 0.00
N ALA A 34 4.32 -5.50 -1.30
CA ALA A 34 3.27 -4.64 -1.85
C ALA A 34 1.84 -5.08 -1.46
N PRO A 35 1.44 -6.36 -1.58
CA PRO A 35 0.11 -6.78 -1.15
C PRO A 35 -0.07 -6.75 0.38
N VAL A 36 1.02 -6.80 1.16
CA VAL A 36 0.97 -6.55 2.61
C VAL A 36 0.70 -5.07 2.88
N PHE A 37 1.41 -4.17 2.19
CA PHE A 37 1.18 -2.73 2.29
C PHE A 37 -0.28 -2.38 1.98
N ALA A 38 -0.83 -2.85 0.86
CA ALA A 38 -2.19 -2.54 0.44
C ALA A 38 -3.23 -2.93 1.51
N ARG A 39 -3.14 -4.15 2.04
CA ARG A 39 -4.05 -4.64 3.09
C ARG A 39 -3.93 -3.83 4.39
N MET A 40 -2.70 -3.60 4.85
CA MET A 40 -2.46 -2.86 6.09
C MET A 40 -2.89 -1.39 5.97
N ALA A 41 -2.52 -0.73 4.87
CA ALA A 41 -2.91 0.64 4.59
C ALA A 41 -4.43 0.81 4.59
N GLN A 42 -5.16 -0.07 3.89
CA GLN A 42 -6.62 -0.02 3.85
C GLN A 42 -7.24 -0.14 5.25
N SER A 43 -6.78 -1.11 6.05
CA SER A 43 -7.29 -1.27 7.42
C SER A 43 -6.97 -0.07 8.32
N ILE A 44 -5.76 0.49 8.22
CA ILE A 44 -5.34 1.64 9.03
C ILE A 44 -6.10 2.90 8.64
N LEU A 45 -6.24 3.20 7.34
CA LEU A 45 -7.00 4.36 6.89
C LEU A 45 -8.47 4.29 7.33
N ASN A 46 -9.09 3.09 7.24
CA ASN A 46 -10.44 2.86 7.75
C ASN A 46 -10.53 3.12 9.25
N TYR A 47 -9.55 2.64 10.03
CA TYR A 47 -9.48 2.88 11.46
C TYR A 47 -9.33 4.38 11.79
N LEU A 48 -8.50 5.09 11.03
CA LEU A 48 -8.28 6.52 11.16
C LEU A 48 -9.43 7.37 10.59
N LYS A 49 -10.46 6.73 10.01
CA LYS A 49 -11.61 7.39 9.36
C LYS A 49 -11.19 8.36 8.26
N VAL A 50 -10.11 8.05 7.57
CA VAL A 50 -9.65 8.82 6.40
C VAL A 50 -10.62 8.50 5.26
N PRO A 51 -11.30 9.50 4.68
CA PRO A 51 -12.20 9.25 3.57
C PRO A 51 -11.39 8.70 2.38
N PRO A 52 -11.95 7.77 1.59
CA PRO A 52 -11.30 7.36 0.35
C PRO A 52 -11.08 8.58 -0.53
N ALA A 53 -9.98 8.58 -1.27
CA ALA A 53 -9.80 9.58 -2.31
C ALA A 53 -11.03 9.52 -3.24
N PRO A 54 -11.53 10.67 -3.74
CA PRO A 54 -12.53 10.67 -4.80
C PRO A 54 -12.09 9.69 -5.88
N GLU A 55 -13.00 8.84 -6.39
CA GLU A 55 -12.68 7.90 -7.46
C GLU A 55 -11.84 8.64 -8.50
N ALA A 56 -10.55 8.29 -8.58
CA ALA A 56 -9.76 8.66 -9.73
C ALA A 56 -10.52 8.01 -10.86
N LEU A 57 -11.17 8.82 -11.70
CA LEU A 57 -11.95 8.37 -12.84
C LEU A 57 -11.12 7.27 -13.50
N VAL A 58 -11.55 6.02 -13.30
CA VAL A 58 -10.98 4.89 -14.01
C VAL A 58 -11.40 5.16 -15.43
N GLN A 59 -10.55 5.89 -16.15
CA GLN A 59 -10.62 5.98 -17.58
C GLN A 59 -10.28 4.57 -18.04
N GLU A 60 -11.32 3.74 -18.14
CA GLU A 60 -11.32 2.54 -18.95
C GLU A 60 -10.83 2.99 -20.33
N SER A 61 -9.53 2.85 -20.55
CA SER A 61 -8.93 3.06 -21.85
C SER A 61 -9.24 1.81 -22.66
N PRO A 62 -9.87 1.94 -23.83
CA PRO A 62 -10.35 0.82 -24.64
C PRO A 62 -9.23 -0.10 -25.14
#